data_AF-A0A6N7H0C3-F1
#
_entry.id   AF-A0A6N7H0C3-F1
#
_cell.length_a   1.000
_cell.length_b   1.000
_cell.length_c   1.000
_cell.angle_alpha   90.00
_cell.angle_beta   90.00
_cell.angle_gamma   90.00
#
_symmetry.space_group_name_H-M   'P 1'
#
loop_
_entity.id
_entity.type
_entity.pdbx_description
1 polymer ?
#
loop_
_entity_poly.entity_id
_entity_poly.type
_entity_poly.pdbx_seq_one_letter_code
_entity_poly.pdbx_strand_id
1 'polypeptide(L)' 'MKHHTHTTVRIPIREEAGAYPEPTLEEILSDSIVEAIMQADAVDPDELAVMLRTVARTLRAAASVERASA' A
#
# COMPACT_ATOMS: atom_id res chain seq x y z
N MET A 1 32.33 -37.31 12.83
CA MET A 1 31.15 -36.47 12.50
C MET A 1 31.62 -35.03 12.39
N LYS A 2 31.39 -34.37 11.26
CA LYS A 2 31.89 -33.00 11.00
C LYS A 2 30.98 -31.99 11.72
N HIS A 3 31.53 -31.16 12.58
CA HIS A 3 30.80 -30.05 13.20
C HIS A 3 30.63 -28.94 12.16
N HIS A 4 29.41 -28.76 11.67
CA HIS A 4 29.08 -27.68 10.73
C HIS A 4 28.71 -26.46 11.57
N THR A 5 29.55 -25.44 11.58
CA THR A 5 29.28 -24.15 12.22
C THR A 5 28.31 -23.37 11.36
N HIS A 6 27.14 -23.02 11.91
CA HIS A 6 26.21 -22.08 11.27
C HIS A 6 26.81 -20.67 11.32
N THR A 7 27.30 -20.19 10.17
CA THR A 7 27.67 -18.79 9.97
C THR A 7 26.38 -18.01 9.70
N THR A 8 25.87 -17.31 10.71
CA THR A 8 24.79 -16.34 10.52
C THR A 8 25.35 -15.11 9.79
N VAL A 9 24.99 -14.96 8.53
CA VAL A 9 25.27 -13.74 7.75
C VAL A 9 24.36 -12.64 8.29
N ARG A 10 24.91 -11.75 9.12
CA ARG A 10 24.24 -10.49 9.49
C ARG A 10 24.33 -9.54 8.31
N ILE A 11 23.28 -9.51 7.49
CA ILE A 11 23.08 -8.44 6.51
C ILE A 11 22.81 -7.17 7.33
N PRO A 12 23.62 -6.11 7.22
CA PRO A 12 23.29 -4.84 7.83
C PRO A 12 22.14 -4.24 7.01
N ILE A 13 20.93 -4.30 7.57
CA ILE A 13 19.81 -3.49 7.08
C ILE A 13 20.23 -2.04 7.34
N ARG A 14 20.62 -1.33 6.29
CA ARG A 14 20.79 0.12 6.37
C ARG A 14 19.40 0.69 6.68
N GLU A 15 19.22 1.24 7.88
CA GLU A 15 18.16 2.20 8.18
C GLU A 15 18.44 3.48 7.38
N GLU A 16 18.29 3.42 6.07
CA GLU A 16 17.99 4.63 5.33
C GLU A 16 16.51 4.87 5.57
N ALA A 17 16.22 5.76 6.52
CA ALA A 17 14.95 6.46 6.61
C ALA A 17 14.79 7.35 5.37
N GLY A 18 14.72 6.72 4.20
CA GLY A 18 14.28 7.34 2.97
C GLY A 18 12.79 7.53 3.13
N ALA A 19 12.35 8.78 3.14
CA ALA A 19 10.95 9.11 2.91
C ALA A 19 10.61 8.64 1.50
N TYR A 20 10.27 7.37 1.35
CA TYR A 20 9.63 6.89 0.14
C TYR A 20 8.32 7.69 0.05
N PRO A 21 8.09 8.41 -1.06
CA PRO A 21 6.82 9.09 -1.24
C PRO A 21 5.70 8.07 -1.07
N GLU A 22 4.61 8.47 -0.41
CA GLU A 22 3.45 7.59 -0.32
C GLU A 22 3.03 7.19 -1.73
N PRO A 23 2.87 5.89 -2.01
CA PRO A 23 2.54 5.43 -3.34
C PRO A 23 1.16 5.96 -3.73
N THR A 24 1.05 6.42 -4.96
CA THR A 24 -0.23 6.81 -5.54
C THR A 24 -1.13 5.59 -5.70
N LEU A 25 -2.45 5.81 -5.78
CA LEU A 25 -3.40 4.73 -6.03
C LEU A 25 -3.06 3.97 -7.33
N GLU A 26 -2.57 4.66 -8.36
CA GLU A 26 -2.18 4.06 -9.63
C GLU A 26 -0.97 3.13 -9.48
N GLU A 27 0.03 3.55 -8.71
CA GLU A 27 1.20 2.71 -8.40
C GLU A 27 0.82 1.47 -7.59
N ILE A 28 -0.11 1.61 -6.64
CA ILE A 28 -0.62 0.47 -5.86
C ILE A 28 -1.37 -0.51 -6.76
N LEU A 29 -2.27 -0.02 -7.61
CA LEU A 29 -3.09 -0.88 -8.48
C LEU A 29 -2.28 -1.53 -9.61
N SER A 30 -1.13 -0.95 -9.98
CA SER A 30 -0.20 -1.52 -10.97
C SER A 30 0.84 -2.47 -10.36
N ASP A 31 0.82 -2.68 -9.03
CA ASP A 31 1.72 -3.63 -8.39
C ASP A 31 1.29 -5.06 -8.71
N SER A 32 2.23 -5.88 -9.18
CA SER A 32 1.97 -7.26 -9.62
C SER A 32 1.36 -8.17 -8.53
N ILE A 33 1.65 -7.93 -7.25
CA ILE A 33 1.05 -8.69 -6.14
C ILE A 33 -0.40 -8.24 -5.96
N VAL A 34 -0.65 -6.93 -6.03
CA VAL A 34 -2.00 -6.37 -5.93
C VAL A 34 -2.87 -6.85 -7.09
N GLU A 35 -2.37 -6.81 -8.33
CA GLU A 35 -3.05 -7.36 -9.50
C GLU A 35 -3.40 -8.85 -9.31
N ALA A 36 -2.47 -9.65 -8.81
CA ALA A 36 -2.70 -11.08 -8.58
C ALA A 36 -3.78 -11.33 -7.51
N ILE A 37 -3.79 -10.54 -6.43
CA ILE A 37 -4.83 -10.60 -5.39
C ILE A 37 -6.19 -10.26 -5.98
N MET A 38 -6.28 -9.18 -6.74
CA MET A 38 -7.52 -8.73 -7.35
C MET A 38 -8.06 -9.76 -8.35
N GLN A 39 -7.19 -10.37 -9.15
CA GLN A 39 -7.59 -11.46 -10.03
C GLN A 39 -8.11 -12.67 -9.26
N ALA A 40 -7.46 -13.05 -8.15
CA ALA A 40 -7.90 -14.17 -7.30
C ALA A 40 -9.30 -13.92 -6.70
N ASP A 41 -9.60 -12.67 -6.37
CA ASP A 41 -10.86 -12.25 -5.77
C ASP A 41 -11.89 -11.72 -6.79
N ALA A 42 -11.60 -11.83 -8.10
CA ALA A 42 -12.43 -11.32 -9.19
C ALA A 42 -12.80 -9.82 -9.08
N VAL A 43 -11.86 -9.00 -8.61
CA VAL A 43 -12.00 -7.55 -8.46
C VAL A 43 -11.49 -6.85 -9.72
N ASP A 44 -12.30 -5.95 -10.28
CA ASP A 44 -11.91 -5.07 -11.39
C ASP A 44 -11.15 -3.83 -10.85
N PRO A 45 -9.91 -3.57 -11.31
CA PRO A 45 -9.12 -2.42 -10.86
C PRO A 45 -9.70 -1.06 -11.24
N ASP A 46 -10.36 -0.94 -12.37
CA ASP A 46 -10.95 0.32 -12.81
C ASP A 46 -12.18 0.64 -11.96
N GLU A 47 -13.02 -0.36 -11.67
CA GLU A 47 -14.18 -0.21 -10.79
C GLU A 47 -13.74 0.16 -9.36
N LEU A 48 -12.73 -0.54 -8.83
CA LEU A 48 -12.15 -0.26 -7.52
C LEU A 48 -11.60 1.17 -7.45
N ALA A 49 -10.87 1.63 -8.47
CA ALA A 49 -10.32 2.98 -8.51
C ALA A 49 -11.42 4.06 -8.48
N VAL A 50 -12.52 3.86 -9.23
CA VAL A 50 -13.67 4.77 -9.24
C VAL A 50 -14.35 4.81 -7.87
N MET A 51 -14.55 3.65 -7.24
CA MET A 51 -15.12 3.55 -5.90
C MET A 51 -14.26 4.31 -4.90
N LEU A 52 -12.95 4.05 -4.86
CA LEU A 52 -12.03 4.68 -3.91
C LEU A 52 -11.97 6.20 -4.07
N ARG A 53 -11.92 6.71 -5.32
CA ARG A 53 -11.99 8.15 -5.58
C ARG A 53 -13.30 8.77 -5.10
N THR A 54 -14.40 8.03 -5.22
CA THR A 54 -15.72 8.48 -4.73
C THR A 54 -15.76 8.52 -3.21
N VAL A 55 -15.32 7.47 -2.53
CA VAL A 55 -15.19 7.44 -1.07
C VAL A 55 -14.31 8.58 -0.57
N ALA A 56 -13.15 8.81 -1.19
CA ALA A 56 -12.24 9.90 -0.82
C ALA A 56 -12.88 11.29 -0.99
N ARG A 57 -13.78 11.48 -1.96
CA ARG A 57 -14.55 12.73 -2.09
C ARG A 57 -15.55 12.88 -0.95
N THR A 58 -16.30 11.83 -0.62
CA THR A 58 -17.27 11.83 0.48
C THR A 58 -16.61 12.11 1.83
N LEU A 59 -15.47 11.46 2.12
CA LEU A 59 -14.72 11.68 3.36
C LEU A 59 -14.21 13.13 3.47
N ARG A 60 -13.70 13.70 2.38
CA ARG A 60 -13.27 15.11 2.35
C ARG A 60 -14.43 16.07 2.58
N ALA A 61 -15.59 15.78 2.02
CA ALA A 61 -16.80 16.58 2.24
C ALA A 61 -17.22 16.53 3.72
N ALA A 62 -17.28 15.35 4.33
CA ALA A 62 -17.62 15.19 5.74
C ALA A 62 -16.66 15.95 6.67
N ALA A 63 -15.35 15.83 6.44
CA ALA A 63 -14.33 16.53 7.22
C ALA A 63 -14.37 18.07 7.06
N SER A 64 -14.96 18.58 5.97
CA SER A 64 -15.16 20.01 5.78
C SER A 64 -16.37 20.55 6.55
N VAL A 65 -17.42 19.74 6.70
CA VAL A 65 -18.61 20.08 7.49
C VAL A 65 -18.27 20.12 8.99
N GLU A 66 -17.51 19.14 9.48
CA GLU A 66 -17.09 19.08 10.88
C GLU A 66 -16.25 20.30 11.28
N ARG A 67 -15.35 20.75 10.41
CA ARG A 67 -14.53 21.95 10.64
C ARG A 67 -15.28 23.27 10.52
N ALA A 68 -16.43 23.31 9.83
CA ALA A 68 -17.28 24.50 9.76
C ALA A 68 -18.25 24.61 10.94
N SER A 69 -18.44 23.51 11.68
CA SER A 69 -19.30 23.42 12.88
C SER A 69 -18.52 23.56 14.20
N ALA A 70 -17.19 23.61 14.15
CA ALA A 70 -16.29 23.79 15.29
C ALA A 70 -15.81 25.24 15.38
#